data_AF-A0A2B2CBC4-F1
#
_entry.id   AF-A0A2B2CBC4-F1
#
_cell.length_a   1.000
_cell.length_b   1.000
_cell.length_c   1.000
_cell.angle_alpha   90.00
_cell.angle_beta   90.00
_cell.angle_gamma   90.00
#
_symmetry.space_group_name_H-M   'P 1'
#
loop_
_entity.id
_entity.type
_entity.pdbx_description
1 polymer ?
#
loop_
_entity_poly.entity_id
_entity_poly.type
_entity_poly.pdbx_seq_one_letter_code
_entity_poly.pdbx_strand_id
1 'polypeptide(L)'
;MSIFDFIKTFATPIFGLIGVFVGSKLSAKREIKLQKEFLSRKLRIEKYQEFSLDLSDFIREGATSLSRMVDLIKGEITHKEFRQLNDSSQAEAIRICRRLMVNQWFIPDEYRDRYEKVYDNYNVIFEGFHEPDTPKRNFKDHEITYEAIKRDIESFLTIAVNVYEDLNNELKKELEGLK
;
A
#
# COMPACT_ATOMS: atom_id res chain seq x y z
N MET A 1 -14.78 -56.92 -44.84
CA MET A 1 -15.02 -55.70 -44.04
C MET A 1 -14.52 -54.54 -44.86
N SER A 2 -15.39 -53.60 -45.23
CA SER A 2 -14.95 -52.46 -46.06
C SER A 2 -14.06 -51.53 -45.25
N ILE A 3 -13.18 -50.77 -45.89
CA ILE A 3 -12.39 -49.71 -45.24
C ILE A 3 -13.29 -48.73 -44.47
N PHE A 4 -14.50 -48.49 -44.99
CA PHE A 4 -15.52 -47.68 -44.34
C PHE A 4 -15.99 -48.27 -43.00
N ASP A 5 -16.18 -49.59 -42.90
CA ASP A 5 -16.57 -50.27 -41.66
C ASP A 5 -15.46 -50.25 -40.62
N PHE A 6 -14.20 -50.35 -41.06
CA PHE A 6 -13.03 -50.26 -40.19
C PHE A 6 -12.89 -48.85 -39.57
N ILE A 7 -13.05 -47.79 -40.39
CA ILE A 7 -13.03 -46.40 -39.92
C ILE A 7 -14.20 -46.15 -38.96
N LYS A 8 -15.42 -46.59 -39.27
CA LYS A 8 -16.58 -46.38 -38.38
C LYS A 8 -16.42 -47.08 -37.03
N THR A 9 -15.89 -48.30 -37.03
CA THR A 9 -15.80 -49.14 -35.83
C THR A 9 -14.62 -48.76 -34.93
N PHE A 10 -13.46 -48.43 -35.51
CA PHE A 10 -12.24 -48.15 -34.73
C PHE A 10 -11.85 -46.67 -34.67
N ALA A 11 -12.15 -45.86 -35.69
CA ALA A 11 -11.77 -44.44 -35.66
C ALA A 11 -12.68 -43.63 -34.73
N THR A 12 -13.99 -43.92 -34.69
CA THR A 12 -14.95 -43.18 -33.84
C THR A 12 -14.59 -43.24 -32.34
N PRO A 13 -14.27 -44.40 -31.74
CA PRO A 13 -13.82 -44.47 -30.34
C PRO A 13 -12.50 -43.74 -30.11
N ILE A 14 -11.55 -43.84 -31.05
CA ILE A 14 -10.24 -43.17 -30.95
C ILE A 14 -10.40 -41.64 -31.00
N PHE A 15 -11.23 -41.11 -31.91
CA PHE A 15 -11.54 -39.69 -31.96
C PHE A 15 -12.27 -39.22 -30.70
N GLY A 16 -13.14 -40.06 -30.13
CA GLY A 16 -13.76 -39.81 -28.82
C GLY A 16 -12.73 -39.68 -27.70
N LEU A 17 -11.78 -40.62 -27.61
CA LEU A 17 -10.69 -40.58 -26.61
C LEU A 17 -9.77 -39.37 -26.79
N ILE A 18 -9.41 -39.04 -28.03
CA ILE A 18 -8.63 -37.83 -28.35
C ILE A 18 -9.39 -36.58 -27.93
N GLY A 19 -10.70 -36.51 -28.21
CA GLY A 19 -11.57 -35.41 -27.80
C GLY A 19 -11.62 -35.23 -26.29
N VAL A 20 -11.78 -36.32 -25.54
CA VAL A 20 -11.74 -36.31 -24.07
C VAL A 20 -10.38 -35.87 -23.54
N PHE A 21 -9.29 -36.34 -24.14
CA PHE A 21 -7.93 -35.98 -23.74
C PHE A 21 -7.59 -34.50 -24.02
N VAL A 22 -8.00 -33.98 -25.18
CA VAL A 22 -7.82 -32.56 -25.53
C VAL A 22 -8.71 -31.70 -24.63
N GLY A 23 -9.97 -32.10 -24.43
CA GLY A 23 -10.91 -31.43 -23.53
C GLY A 23 -10.40 -31.36 -22.09
N SER A 24 -9.87 -32.47 -21.56
CA SER A 24 -9.32 -32.51 -20.20
C SER A 24 -8.07 -31.64 -20.06
N LYS A 25 -7.16 -31.63 -21.05
CA LYS A 25 -5.99 -30.73 -21.04
C LYS A 25 -6.38 -29.26 -21.15
N LEU A 26 -7.37 -28.91 -21.97
CA LEU A 26 -7.88 -27.55 -22.08
C LEU A 26 -8.56 -27.09 -20.79
N SER A 27 -9.37 -27.97 -20.18
CA SER A 27 -10.03 -27.70 -18.90
C SER A 27 -9.00 -27.48 -17.79
N ALA A 28 -8.00 -28.36 -17.68
CA ALA A 28 -6.94 -28.23 -16.68
C ALA A 28 -6.13 -26.92 -16.86
N LYS A 29 -5.80 -26.53 -18.10
CA LYS A 29 -5.14 -25.25 -18.38
C LYS A 29 -6.01 -24.06 -17.98
N ARG A 30 -7.32 -24.11 -18.27
CA ARG A 30 -8.27 -23.06 -17.91
C ARG A 30 -8.43 -22.95 -16.40
N GLU A 31 -8.51 -24.08 -15.70
CA GLU A 31 -8.61 -24.13 -14.25
C GLU A 31 -7.37 -23.56 -13.58
N ILE A 32 -6.16 -23.95 -14.02
CA ILE A 32 -4.90 -23.37 -13.51
C ILE A 32 -4.86 -21.86 -13.76
N LYS A 33 -5.32 -21.39 -14.92
CA LYS A 33 -5.38 -19.96 -15.23
C LYS A 33 -6.33 -19.23 -14.27
N LEU A 34 -7.54 -19.75 -14.08
CA LEU A 34 -8.53 -19.19 -13.14
C LEU A 34 -8.01 -19.19 -11.70
N GLN A 35 -7.37 -20.27 -11.25
CA GLN A 35 -6.77 -20.36 -9.92
C GLN A 35 -5.67 -19.30 -9.72
N LYS A 36 -4.81 -19.09 -10.74
CA LYS A 36 -3.77 -18.06 -10.70
C LYS A 36 -4.36 -16.65 -10.66
N GLU A 37 -5.36 -16.37 -11.48
CA GLU A 37 -6.06 -15.08 -11.49
C GLU A 37 -6.74 -14.80 -10.14
N PHE A 38 -7.43 -15.80 -9.58
CA PHE A 38 -8.07 -15.71 -8.27
C PHE A 38 -7.05 -15.48 -7.16
N LEU A 39 -5.95 -16.24 -7.14
CA LEU A 39 -4.87 -16.08 -6.16
C LEU A 39 -4.23 -14.68 -6.26
N SER A 40 -3.95 -14.22 -7.48
CA SER A 40 -3.36 -12.90 -7.71
C SER A 40 -4.29 -11.78 -7.25
N ARG A 41 -5.59 -11.88 -7.55
CA ARG A 41 -6.60 -10.92 -7.07
C ARG A 41 -6.74 -10.93 -5.56
N LYS A 42 -6.82 -12.11 -4.94
CA LYS A 42 -6.85 -12.25 -3.48
C LYS A 42 -5.64 -11.57 -2.84
N LEU A 43 -4.45 -11.82 -3.37
CA LEU A 43 -3.22 -11.19 -2.88
C LEU A 43 -3.26 -9.66 -3.02
N ARG A 44 -3.75 -9.12 -4.15
CA ARG A 44 -3.90 -7.67 -4.32
C ARG A 44 -4.87 -7.07 -3.31
N ILE A 45 -6.04 -7.70 -3.10
CA ILE A 45 -7.03 -7.28 -2.10
C ILE A 45 -6.40 -7.24 -0.70
N GLU A 46 -5.74 -8.32 -0.28
CA GLU A 46 -5.06 -8.40 1.03
C GLU A 46 -4.02 -7.28 1.17
N LYS A 47 -3.22 -7.04 0.12
CA LYS A 47 -2.18 -6.00 0.15
C LYS A 47 -2.74 -4.58 0.14
N TYR A 48 -3.82 -4.32 -0.58
CA TYR A 48 -4.51 -3.03 -0.53
C TYR A 48 -5.12 -2.76 0.85
N GLN A 49 -5.68 -3.79 1.49
CA GLN A 49 -6.20 -3.67 2.85
C GLN A 49 -5.09 -3.42 3.87
N GLU A 50 -4.01 -4.20 3.83
CA GLU A 50 -2.83 -3.98 4.68
C GLU A 50 -2.27 -2.56 4.51
N PHE A 51 -2.08 -2.13 3.26
CA PHE A 51 -1.56 -0.79 2.99
C PHE A 51 -2.51 0.30 3.51
N SER A 52 -3.81 0.15 3.30
CA SER A 52 -4.82 1.12 3.76
C SER A 52 -4.83 1.25 5.28
N LEU A 53 -4.66 0.13 6.00
CA LEU A 53 -4.55 0.13 7.46
C LEU A 53 -3.28 0.85 7.91
N ASP A 54 -2.13 0.51 7.33
CA ASP A 54 -0.85 1.16 7.64
C ASP A 54 -0.89 2.65 7.37
N LEU A 55 -1.49 3.07 6.25
CA LEU A 55 -1.61 4.47 5.88
C LEU A 55 -2.57 5.23 6.80
N SER A 56 -3.67 4.60 7.22
CA SER A 56 -4.57 5.16 8.23
C SER A 56 -3.87 5.36 9.57
N ASP A 57 -3.05 4.39 10.01
CA ASP A 57 -2.26 4.52 11.23
C ASP A 57 -1.21 5.63 11.08
N PHE A 58 -0.62 5.77 9.90
CA PHE A 58 0.34 6.82 9.60
C PHE A 58 -0.26 8.23 9.67
N ILE A 59 -1.46 8.40 9.09
CA ILE A 59 -2.25 9.63 9.18
C ILE A 59 -2.55 9.96 10.65
N ARG A 60 -2.93 8.96 11.45
CA ARG A 60 -3.21 9.13 12.88
C ARG A 60 -1.97 9.59 13.66
N GLU A 61 -0.80 9.02 13.37
CA GLU A 61 0.45 9.46 14.00
C GLU A 61 0.80 10.90 13.61
N GLY A 62 0.67 11.27 12.33
CA GLY A 62 0.90 12.65 11.88
C GLY A 62 -0.02 13.66 12.57
N ALA A 63 -1.31 13.34 12.69
CA ALA A 63 -2.27 14.17 13.42
C ALA A 63 -1.95 14.25 14.92
N THR A 64 -1.48 13.16 15.53
CA THR A 64 -1.07 13.12 16.93
C THR A 64 0.15 13.99 17.19
N SER A 65 1.16 13.93 16.31
CA SER A 65 2.32 14.82 16.35
C SER A 65 1.92 16.29 16.25
N LEU A 66 0.99 16.62 15.33
CA LEU A 66 0.47 17.98 15.19
C LEU A 66 -0.24 18.46 16.46
N SER A 67 -1.07 17.61 17.07
CA SER A 67 -1.76 17.95 18.32
C SER A 67 -0.76 18.27 19.45
N ARG A 68 0.26 17.42 19.63
CA ARG A 68 1.28 17.63 20.67
C ARG A 68 2.08 18.91 20.42
N MET A 69 2.32 19.26 19.17
CA MET A 69 2.97 20.52 18.82
C MET A 69 2.10 21.72 19.22
N VAL A 70 0.78 21.64 18.99
CA VAL A 70 -0.17 22.67 19.45
C VAL A 70 -0.14 22.80 20.97
N ASP A 71 -0.13 21.67 21.70
CA ASP A 71 -0.09 21.67 23.17
C ASP A 71 1.20 22.32 23.70
N LEU A 72 2.35 22.06 23.07
CA LEU A 72 3.62 22.72 23.39
C LEU A 72 3.54 24.24 23.19
N ILE A 73 2.99 24.68 22.06
CA ILE A 73 2.88 26.13 21.72
C ILE A 73 1.93 26.85 22.68
N LYS A 74 0.86 26.19 23.13
CA LYS A 74 -0.05 26.72 24.14
C LYS A 74 0.52 26.69 25.56
N GLY A 75 1.67 26.02 25.76
CA GLY A 75 2.29 25.84 27.07
C GLY A 75 1.59 24.79 27.93
N GLU A 76 0.77 23.91 27.34
CA GLU A 76 0.07 22.82 28.04
C GLU A 76 1.02 21.67 28.40
N ILE A 77 2.11 21.52 27.65
CA ILE A 77 3.20 20.58 27.94
C ILE A 77 4.56 21.29 27.88
N THR A 78 5.54 20.76 28.62
CA THR A 78 6.92 21.25 28.57
C THR A 78 7.67 20.71 27.35
N HIS A 79 8.75 21.39 26.96
CA HIS A 79 9.63 20.92 25.88
C HIS A 79 10.28 19.54 26.19
N LYS A 80 10.45 19.20 27.47
CA LYS A 80 10.98 17.88 27.85
C LYS A 80 9.95 16.78 27.60
N GLU A 81 8.70 17.01 28.00
CA GLU A 81 7.59 16.08 27.76
C GLU A 81 7.32 15.92 26.27
N PHE A 82 7.31 17.03 25.53
CA PHE A 82 7.16 17.00 24.08
C PHE A 82 8.21 16.10 23.42
N ARG A 83 9.50 16.23 23.80
CA ARG A 83 10.58 15.40 23.24
C ARG A 83 10.34 13.91 23.48
N GLN A 84 9.98 13.52 24.70
CA GLN A 84 9.71 12.12 25.03
C GLN A 84 8.50 11.54 24.28
N LEU A 85 7.44 12.33 24.13
CA LEU A 85 6.27 11.93 23.34
C LEU A 85 6.62 11.80 21.86
N ASN A 86 7.43 12.72 21.35
CA ASN A 86 7.85 12.73 19.95
C ASN A 86 8.77 11.55 19.61
N ASP A 87 9.69 11.17 20.51
CA ASP A 87 10.51 9.95 20.39
C ASP A 87 9.65 8.71 20.09
N SER A 88 8.60 8.52 20.90
CA SER A 88 7.71 7.37 20.76
C SER A 88 6.96 7.39 19.44
N SER A 89 6.45 8.56 19.01
CA SER A 89 5.74 8.66 17.73
C SER A 89 6.68 8.52 16.53
N GLN A 90 7.94 8.92 16.66
CA GLN A 90 8.95 8.70 15.63
C GLN A 90 9.30 7.23 15.45
N ALA A 91 9.50 6.51 16.55
CA ALA A 91 9.71 5.07 16.48
C ALA A 91 8.52 4.36 15.81
N GLU A 92 7.30 4.76 16.16
CA GLU A 92 6.09 4.18 15.59
C GLU A 92 5.94 4.49 14.10
N ALA A 93 6.11 5.74 13.73
CA ALA A 93 5.99 6.17 12.35
C ALA A 93 7.09 5.60 11.45
N ILE A 94 8.35 5.47 11.92
CA ILE A 94 9.40 4.73 11.22
C ILE A 94 8.97 3.27 10.99
N ARG A 95 8.35 2.65 12.00
CA ARG A 95 7.83 1.28 11.91
C ARG A 95 6.73 1.19 10.85
N ILE A 96 5.80 2.14 10.81
CA ILE A 96 4.74 2.22 9.80
C ILE A 96 5.32 2.43 8.40
N CYS A 97 6.23 3.41 8.23
CA CYS A 97 6.93 3.68 6.96
C CYS A 97 7.57 2.43 6.38
N ARG A 98 8.25 1.63 7.21
CA ARG A 98 8.88 0.38 6.76
C ARG A 98 7.86 -0.62 6.21
N ARG A 99 6.67 -0.71 6.81
CA ARG A 99 5.59 -1.59 6.32
C ARG A 99 5.02 -1.09 5.00
N LEU A 100 4.79 0.22 4.89
CA LEU A 100 4.37 0.88 3.65
C LEU A 100 5.38 0.62 2.50
N MET A 101 6.68 0.72 2.76
CA MET A 101 7.73 0.44 1.77
C MET A 101 7.72 -1.01 1.25
N VAL A 102 7.37 -1.98 2.10
CA VAL A 102 7.30 -3.39 1.66
C VAL A 102 6.09 -3.60 0.74
N ASN A 103 4.99 -2.92 1.02
CA ASN A 103 3.75 -3.08 0.27
C ASN A 103 3.68 -2.21 -0.99
N GLN A 104 4.63 -1.29 -1.20
CA GLN A 104 4.65 -0.38 -2.36
C GLN A 104 4.64 -1.10 -3.72
N TRP A 105 5.17 -2.32 -3.79
CA TRP A 105 5.26 -3.10 -5.03
C TRP A 105 3.90 -3.61 -5.55
N PHE A 106 2.87 -3.59 -4.71
CA PHE A 106 1.52 -4.01 -5.07
C PHE A 106 0.66 -2.87 -5.61
N ILE A 107 1.17 -1.64 -5.53
CA ILE A 107 0.48 -0.44 -5.94
C ILE A 107 0.58 -0.27 -7.46
N PRO A 108 -0.51 0.16 -8.13
CA PRO A 108 -0.45 0.51 -9.54
C PRO A 108 0.54 1.67 -9.81
N ASP A 109 1.31 1.55 -10.89
CA ASP A 109 2.38 2.50 -11.23
C ASP A 109 1.91 3.95 -11.34
N GLU A 110 0.66 4.17 -11.76
CA GLU A 110 0.05 5.50 -11.90
C GLU A 110 -0.02 6.30 -10.59
N TYR A 111 0.10 5.62 -9.45
CA TYR A 111 0.07 6.26 -8.14
C TYR A 111 1.44 6.29 -7.46
N ARG A 112 2.42 5.53 -7.94
CA ARG A 112 3.69 5.25 -7.26
C ARG A 112 4.39 6.51 -6.74
N ASP A 113 4.51 7.54 -7.56
CA ASP A 113 5.14 8.83 -7.19
C ASP A 113 4.47 9.50 -5.98
N ARG A 114 3.15 9.36 -5.83
CA ARG A 114 2.41 9.92 -4.69
C ARG A 114 2.66 9.11 -3.42
N TYR A 115 2.79 7.79 -3.53
CA TYR A 115 3.15 6.93 -2.40
C TYR A 115 4.60 7.13 -1.95
N GLU A 116 5.53 7.35 -2.88
CA GLU A 116 6.93 7.67 -2.54
C GLU A 116 7.01 9.00 -1.77
N LYS A 117 6.19 10.00 -2.13
CA LYS A 117 6.13 11.28 -1.39
C LYS A 117 5.59 11.16 0.03
N VAL A 118 4.76 10.16 0.34
CA VAL A 118 4.32 9.89 1.72
C VAL A 118 5.52 9.52 2.59
N TYR A 119 6.52 8.84 2.03
CA TYR A 119 7.74 8.43 2.72
C TYR A 119 8.71 9.60 2.95
N ASP A 120 8.98 10.40 1.92
CA ASP A 120 9.99 11.46 1.98
C ASP A 120 9.67 12.56 3.00
N ASN A 121 8.39 12.85 3.23
CA ASN A 121 7.96 13.96 4.10
C ASN A 121 8.00 13.63 5.60
N TYR A 122 8.21 12.37 6.00
CA TYR A 122 8.21 12.00 7.42
C TYR A 122 9.42 12.54 8.19
N ASN A 123 10.58 12.64 7.53
CA ASN A 123 11.82 13.14 8.16
C ASN A 123 11.77 14.61 8.58
N VAL A 124 10.84 15.40 8.01
CA VAL A 124 10.66 16.84 8.29
C VAL A 124 10.28 17.10 9.76
N ILE A 125 9.45 16.24 10.35
CA ILE A 125 8.99 16.39 11.75
C ILE A 125 10.15 16.13 12.74
N PHE A 126 11.11 15.27 12.37
CA PHE A 126 12.25 14.92 13.23
C PHE A 126 13.24 16.07 13.38
N GLU A 127 13.65 16.67 12.25
CA GLU A 127 14.70 17.67 12.22
C GLU A 127 14.26 19.02 12.82
N GLY A 128 12.95 19.31 12.81
CA GLY A 128 12.42 20.59 13.31
C GLY A 128 12.46 20.75 14.83
N PHE A 129 12.19 19.69 15.60
CA PHE A 129 11.98 19.83 17.06
C PHE A 129 12.71 18.79 17.94
N HIS A 130 13.28 17.74 17.36
CA HIS A 130 13.87 16.66 18.14
C HIS A 130 15.38 16.87 18.36
N GLU A 131 16.11 17.22 17.30
CA GLU A 131 17.54 17.49 17.35
C GLU A 131 17.92 18.62 16.36
N PRO A 132 17.69 19.90 16.72
CA PRO A 132 17.98 21.03 15.82
C PRO A 132 19.46 21.14 15.43
N ASP A 133 20.36 20.50 16.17
CA ASP A 133 21.81 20.51 15.94
C ASP A 133 22.32 19.33 15.08
N THR A 134 21.44 18.55 14.44
CA THR A 134 21.86 17.44 13.57
C THR A 134 22.73 17.95 12.39
N PRO A 135 23.82 17.27 12.01
CA PRO A 135 24.68 17.69 10.90
C PRO A 135 24.03 17.55 9.50
N LYS A 136 22.90 16.85 9.38
CA LYS A 136 22.07 16.82 8.16
C LYS A 136 20.74 17.48 8.47
N ARG A 137 20.60 18.76 8.09
CA ARG A 137 19.34 19.50 8.23
C ARG A 137 18.77 19.76 6.85
N ASN A 138 17.50 19.43 6.64
CA ASN A 138 16.71 19.85 5.49
C ASN A 138 16.24 21.30 5.63
N PHE A 139 16.34 21.88 6.83
CA PHE A 139 15.93 23.26 7.15
C PHE A 139 17.02 24.03 7.89
N LYS A 140 17.15 25.32 7.60
CA LYS A 140 17.97 26.26 8.39
C LYS A 140 17.23 26.65 9.67
N ASP A 141 17.94 27.05 10.72
CA ASP A 141 17.35 27.42 12.03
C ASP A 141 16.17 28.40 11.95
N HIS A 142 16.22 29.37 11.04
CA HIS A 142 15.16 30.38 10.88
C HIS A 142 13.96 29.90 10.06
N GLU A 143 14.06 28.75 9.39
CA GLU A 143 12.99 28.15 8.58
C GLU A 143 12.10 27.22 9.44
N ILE A 144 12.62 26.76 10.58
CA ILE A 144 11.93 25.94 11.57
C ILE A 144 10.98 26.83 12.38
N THR A 145 9.83 27.13 11.79
CA THR A 145 8.71 27.81 12.47
C THR A 145 7.56 26.83 12.65
N TYR A 146 6.72 27.06 13.66
CA TYR A 146 5.48 26.30 13.86
C TYR A 146 4.64 26.24 12.57
N GLU A 147 4.52 27.36 11.86
CA GLU A 147 3.71 27.44 10.63
C GLU A 147 4.34 26.73 9.42
N ALA A 148 5.67 26.64 9.37
CA ALA A 148 6.34 25.83 8.35
C ALA A 148 6.06 24.34 8.60
N ILE A 149 6.23 23.89 9.84
CA ILE A 149 6.08 22.48 10.22
C ILE A 149 4.62 22.04 10.14
N LYS A 150 3.69 22.88 10.61
CA LYS A 150 2.26 22.64 10.45
C LYS A 150 1.89 22.44 8.98
N ARG A 151 2.36 23.33 8.11
CA ARG A 151 2.09 23.26 6.66
C ARG A 151 2.65 21.98 6.04
N ASP A 152 3.85 21.57 6.45
CA ASP A 152 4.47 20.36 5.94
C ASP A 152 3.73 19.10 6.43
N ILE A 153 3.32 19.06 7.70
CA ILE A 153 2.48 17.99 8.23
C ILE A 153 1.12 17.96 7.52
N GLU A 154 0.46 19.10 7.32
CA GLU A 154 -0.84 19.18 6.63
C GLU A 154 -0.72 18.76 5.15
N SER A 155 0.34 19.19 4.47
CA SER A 155 0.66 18.77 3.10
C SER A 155 0.84 17.25 3.03
N PHE A 156 1.63 16.70 3.94
CA PHE A 156 1.85 15.27 4.09
C PHE A 156 0.53 14.51 4.35
N LEU A 157 -0.28 14.95 5.32
CA LEU A 157 -1.56 14.32 5.64
C LEU A 157 -2.52 14.35 4.44
N THR A 158 -2.51 15.45 3.68
CA THR A 158 -3.30 15.58 2.46
C THR A 158 -2.89 14.55 1.41
N ILE A 159 -1.58 14.40 1.18
CA ILE A 159 -1.06 13.37 0.26
C ILE A 159 -1.48 11.98 0.75
N ALA A 160 -1.28 11.68 2.04
CA ALA A 160 -1.63 10.37 2.60
C ALA A 160 -3.13 10.06 2.50
N VAL A 161 -4.02 11.05 2.70
CA VAL A 161 -5.46 10.87 2.53
C VAL A 161 -5.83 10.58 1.07
N ASN A 162 -5.29 11.34 0.11
CA ASN A 162 -5.56 11.10 -1.31
C ASN A 162 -5.12 9.70 -1.73
N VAL A 163 -3.95 9.28 -1.23
CA VAL A 163 -3.40 7.95 -1.46
C VAL A 163 -4.32 6.86 -0.85
N TYR A 164 -4.87 7.08 0.33
CA TYR A 164 -5.84 6.19 0.96
C TYR A 164 -7.13 6.06 0.14
N GLU A 165 -7.63 7.16 -0.43
CA GLU A 165 -8.79 7.15 -1.32
C GLU A 165 -8.52 6.38 -2.61
N ASP A 166 -7.33 6.55 -3.20
CA ASP A 166 -6.90 5.81 -4.39
C ASP A 166 -6.87 4.28 -4.12
N LEU A 167 -6.34 3.84 -2.97
CA LEU A 167 -6.38 2.42 -2.58
C LEU A 167 -7.80 1.88 -2.44
N ASN A 168 -8.68 2.66 -1.83
CA ASN A 168 -10.07 2.26 -1.67
C ASN A 168 -10.79 2.12 -3.01
N ASN A 169 -10.45 2.98 -3.98
CA ASN A 169 -10.97 2.87 -5.34
C ASN A 169 -10.46 1.59 -6.03
N GLU A 170 -9.17 1.26 -5.90
CA GLU A 170 -8.61 0.01 -6.43
C GLU A 170 -9.21 -1.24 -5.75
N LEU A 171 -9.36 -1.21 -4.43
CA LEU A 171 -10.01 -2.26 -3.68
C LEU A 171 -11.45 -2.47 -4.15
N LYS A 172 -12.20 -1.38 -4.37
CA LYS A 172 -13.56 -1.42 -4.90
C LYS A 172 -13.60 -2.07 -6.29
N LYS A 173 -12.69 -1.71 -7.20
CA LYS A 173 -12.59 -2.32 -8.54
C LYS A 173 -12.34 -3.83 -8.45
N GLU A 174 -11.44 -4.27 -7.58
CA GLU A 174 -11.15 -5.69 -7.39
C GLU A 174 -12.35 -6.46 -6.82
N LEU A 175 -13.08 -5.86 -5.87
CA LEU A 175 -14.30 -6.45 -5.29
C LEU A 175 -15.47 -6.49 -6.29
N GLU A 176 -15.64 -5.46 -7.12
CA GLU A 176 -16.65 -5.46 -8.18
C GLU A 176 -16.35 -6.51 -9.24
N GLY A 177 -15.07 -6.76 -9.55
CA GLY A 177 -14.66 -7.83 -10.45
C GLY A 177 -14.92 -9.26 -9.93
N LEU A 178 -15.37 -9.43 -8.68
CA LEU A 178 -15.81 -10.72 -8.11
C LEU A 178 -17.30 -10.99 -8.31
N LYS A 179 -18.09 -9.98 -8.69
CA LYS A 179 -19.52 -10.11 -8.99
C LYS A 179 -19.72 -10.61 -10.42
#